data_AF-A0A2P4T085-F1
#
_entry.id   AF-A0A2P4T085-F1
#
_cell.length_a   1.000
_cell.length_b   1.000
_cell.length_c   1.000
_cell.angle_alpha   90.00
_cell.angle_beta   90.00
_cell.angle_gamma   90.00
#
_symmetry.space_group_name_H-M   'P 1'
#
loop_
_entity.id
_entity.type
_entity.pdbx_description
1 polymer ?
#
loop_
_entity_poly.entity_id
_entity_poly.type
_entity_poly.pdbx_seq_one_letter_code
_entity_poly.pdbx_strand_id
1 'polypeptide(L)'
;GAGTNEKVLTEILASRTPAEVQNIKQVYMQEYEANLEDKITGETSGHFQRLLVVLLQANRDPDGRVDEALVEKDAQVLFRAGELKWGTDEETFITILGTRSVSHLRRVFDKYMTISGFQIEETIDRETSGDLEKLLLAVVKCIRSVPAYFAETLYYSMKGAGTDDDTLIRVMVSRSEIDLLDIRHEFRKNFAKSLHQMIQWFRKGAGSRGVALGVGEEIYDCDVEPLAPLKSRKKSHSGVIVSKSPLSGCEGVGSKDTSGDYRKALLLLCGGDDD
;
A
#
# COMPACT_ATOMS: atom_id res chain seq x y z
N GLY A 1 5.97 -19.01 -11.92
CA GLY A 1 5.48 -18.76 -13.29
C GLY A 1 6.47 -17.85 -13.99
N ALA A 2 6.30 -17.62 -15.30
CA ALA A 2 7.10 -16.63 -16.01
C ALA A 2 6.57 -15.22 -15.69
N GLY A 3 7.47 -14.29 -15.36
CA GLY A 3 7.15 -12.91 -14.99
C GLY A 3 7.06 -12.69 -13.48
N THR A 4 7.41 -11.47 -13.08
CA THR A 4 7.25 -10.96 -11.72
C THR A 4 5.88 -10.30 -11.60
N ASN A 5 5.27 -10.34 -10.41
CA ASN A 5 4.12 -9.49 -10.11
C ASN A 5 4.62 -8.30 -9.28
N GLU A 6 5.10 -7.27 -9.96
CA GLU A 6 5.72 -6.08 -9.37
C GLU A 6 4.75 -5.36 -8.42
N LYS A 7 3.45 -5.40 -8.74
CA LYS A 7 2.38 -4.87 -7.88
C LYS A 7 2.33 -5.59 -6.53
N VAL A 8 2.40 -6.92 -6.52
CA VAL A 8 2.39 -7.71 -5.28
C VAL A 8 3.68 -7.53 -4.50
N LEU A 9 4.84 -7.50 -5.16
CA LEU A 9 6.11 -7.20 -4.49
C LEU A 9 6.08 -5.82 -3.82
N THR A 10 5.55 -4.83 -4.53
CA THR A 10 5.39 -3.46 -4.03
C THR A 10 4.47 -3.40 -2.82
N GLU A 11 3.28 -3.98 -2.91
CA GLU A 11 2.30 -4.01 -1.82
C GLU A 11 2.87 -4.65 -0.55
N ILE A 12 3.55 -5.80 -0.70
CA ILE A 12 4.11 -6.53 0.44
C ILE A 12 5.28 -5.76 1.05
N LEU A 13 6.31 -5.42 0.27
CA LEU A 13 7.54 -4.84 0.82
C LEU A 13 7.40 -3.40 1.29
N ALA A 14 6.45 -2.62 0.74
CA ALA A 14 6.19 -1.27 1.23
C ALA A 14 5.41 -1.25 2.56
N SER A 15 4.57 -2.26 2.81
CA SER A 15 3.64 -2.26 3.95
C SER A 15 4.08 -3.09 5.16
N ARG A 16 5.08 -3.98 5.00
CA ARG A 16 5.49 -4.88 6.07
C ARG A 16 6.52 -4.26 7.00
N THR A 17 6.36 -4.58 8.28
CA THR A 17 7.34 -4.26 9.31
C THR A 17 8.63 -5.06 9.12
N PRO A 18 9.77 -4.60 9.66
CA PRO A 18 11.01 -5.37 9.61
C PRO A 18 10.88 -6.81 10.10
N ALA A 19 10.12 -7.04 11.18
CA ALA A 19 9.89 -8.38 11.73
C ALA A 19 9.09 -9.27 10.77
N GLU A 20 8.05 -8.74 10.13
CA GLU A 20 7.26 -9.46 9.13
C GLU A 20 8.11 -9.80 7.89
N VAL A 21 8.95 -8.87 7.43
CA VAL A 21 9.87 -9.12 6.30
C VAL A 21 10.86 -10.25 6.62
N GLN A 22 11.45 -10.26 7.82
CA GLN A 22 12.34 -11.35 8.23
C GLN A 22 11.60 -12.69 8.28
N ASN A 23 10.37 -12.72 8.77
CA ASN A 23 9.54 -13.93 8.77
C ASN A 23 9.22 -14.40 7.34
N ILE A 24 8.91 -13.49 6.42
CA ILE A 24 8.68 -13.80 5.01
C ILE A 24 9.93 -14.46 4.40
N LYS A 25 11.12 -13.90 4.64
CA LYS A 25 12.38 -14.47 4.14
C LYS A 25 12.62 -15.88 4.69
N GLN A 26 12.37 -16.08 5.97
CA GLN A 26 12.53 -17.38 6.62
C GLN A 26 11.58 -18.43 6.04
N VAL A 27 10.29 -18.11 5.95
CA VAL A 27 9.27 -19.03 5.40
C VAL A 27 9.54 -19.32 3.93
N TYR A 28 9.95 -18.33 3.14
CA TYR A 28 10.30 -18.52 1.74
C TYR A 28 11.47 -19.50 1.58
N MET A 29 12.53 -19.33 2.38
CA MET A 29 13.67 -20.25 2.36
C MET A 29 13.27 -21.68 2.76
N GLN A 30 12.37 -21.84 3.74
CA GLN A 30 11.91 -23.16 4.18
C GLN A 30 11.06 -23.87 3.13
N GLU A 31 10.19 -23.14 2.43
CA GLU A 31 9.25 -23.71 1.47
C GLU A 31 9.90 -23.98 0.10
N TYR A 32 10.80 -23.10 -0.33
CA TYR A 32 11.37 -23.14 -1.69
C TYR A 32 12.84 -23.51 -1.74
N GLU A 33 13.50 -23.70 -0.58
CA GLU A 33 14.94 -23.96 -0.46
C GLU A 33 15.80 -22.96 -1.25
N ALA A 34 15.31 -21.71 -1.35
CA ALA A 34 15.89 -20.66 -2.17
C ALA A 34 15.92 -19.33 -1.42
N ASN A 35 16.96 -18.52 -1.69
CA ASN A 35 17.07 -17.18 -1.13
C ASN A 35 16.12 -16.21 -1.88
N LEU A 36 15.23 -15.55 -1.13
CA LEU A 36 14.27 -14.58 -1.68
C LEU A 36 14.96 -13.36 -2.32
N GLU A 37 16.08 -12.90 -1.76
CA GLU A 37 16.86 -11.78 -2.30
C GLU A 37 17.50 -12.14 -3.64
N ASP A 38 18.07 -13.35 -3.76
CA ASP A 38 18.59 -13.85 -5.03
C ASP A 38 17.48 -13.97 -6.08
N LYS A 39 16.28 -14.38 -5.66
CA LYS A 39 15.13 -14.46 -6.58
C LYS A 39 14.67 -13.07 -7.04
N ILE A 40 14.54 -12.11 -6.13
CA ILE A 40 14.15 -10.73 -6.47
C ILE A 40 15.20 -10.10 -7.37
N THR A 41 16.49 -10.29 -7.07
CA THR A 41 17.56 -9.74 -7.89
C THR A 41 17.67 -10.42 -9.26
N GLY A 42 17.35 -11.70 -9.37
CA GLY A 42 17.30 -12.40 -10.66
C GLY A 42 16.15 -11.98 -11.58
N GLU A 43 15.04 -11.47 -11.03
CA GLU A 43 13.80 -11.19 -11.78
C GLU A 43 13.46 -9.70 -11.92
N THR A 44 14.23 -8.82 -11.30
CA THR A 44 14.05 -7.37 -11.34
C THR A 44 15.37 -6.67 -11.66
N SER A 45 15.34 -5.40 -12.09
CA SER A 45 16.55 -4.63 -12.38
C SER A 45 16.43 -3.15 -12.02
N GLY A 46 17.55 -2.42 -12.13
CA GLY A 46 17.60 -0.97 -11.98
C GLY A 46 17.25 -0.47 -10.58
N HIS A 47 16.73 0.75 -10.51
CA HIS A 47 16.36 1.40 -9.25
C HIS A 47 15.20 0.71 -8.53
N PHE A 48 14.28 0.10 -9.28
CA PHE A 48 13.19 -0.70 -8.71
C PHE A 48 13.74 -1.90 -7.92
N GLN A 49 14.61 -2.72 -8.52
CA GLN A 49 15.30 -3.81 -7.84
C GLN A 49 16.05 -3.32 -6.59
N ARG A 50 16.79 -2.20 -6.72
CA ARG A 50 17.58 -1.66 -5.60
C ARG A 50 16.69 -1.29 -4.41
N LEU A 51 15.55 -0.63 -4.64
CA LEU A 51 14.62 -0.29 -3.58
C LEU A 51 13.98 -1.54 -2.95
N LEU A 52 13.59 -2.54 -3.76
CA LEU A 52 13.09 -3.81 -3.24
C LEU A 52 14.10 -4.49 -2.31
N VAL A 53 15.38 -4.52 -2.70
CA VAL A 53 16.46 -5.08 -1.87
C VAL A 53 16.63 -4.30 -0.57
N VAL A 54 16.63 -2.97 -0.62
CA VAL A 54 16.71 -2.13 0.60
C VAL A 54 15.56 -2.42 1.57
N LEU A 55 14.33 -2.55 1.06
CA LEU A 55 13.17 -2.91 1.88
C LEU A 55 13.26 -4.35 2.43
N LEU A 56 13.72 -5.30 1.61
CA LEU A 56 13.90 -6.70 1.97
C LEU A 56 15.01 -6.92 3.02
N GLN A 57 16.01 -6.05 3.06
CA GLN A 57 17.04 -6.09 4.10
C GLN A 57 16.47 -5.77 5.49
N ALA A 58 15.30 -5.10 5.57
CA ALA A 58 14.60 -4.81 6.81
C ALA A 58 15.47 -4.04 7.84
N ASN A 59 16.37 -3.18 7.35
CA ASN A 59 17.32 -2.40 8.13
C ASN A 59 16.88 -0.94 8.36
N ARG A 60 15.56 -0.68 8.33
CA ARG A 60 15.02 0.65 8.61
C ARG A 60 15.36 1.05 10.05
N ASP A 61 15.80 2.29 10.25
CA ASP A 61 16.09 2.88 11.56
C ASP A 61 14.85 2.72 12.47
N PRO A 62 15.02 2.27 13.72
CA PRO A 62 13.90 2.16 14.66
C PRO A 62 13.35 3.55 15.00
N ASP A 63 12.04 3.62 15.25
CA ASP A 63 11.42 4.84 15.75
C ASP A 63 11.99 5.25 17.12
N GLY A 64 12.18 6.56 17.29
CA GLY A 64 12.76 7.12 18.50
C GLY A 64 12.56 8.63 18.58
N ARG A 65 13.46 9.32 19.30
CA ARG A 65 13.46 10.78 19.32
C ARG A 65 13.86 11.30 17.94
N VAL A 66 13.01 12.15 17.36
CA VAL A 66 13.28 12.78 16.06
C VAL A 66 14.34 13.88 16.23
N ASP A 67 15.39 13.83 15.40
CA ASP A 67 16.39 14.87 15.27
C ASP A 67 15.94 15.88 14.21
N GLU A 68 15.44 17.03 14.67
CA GLU A 68 14.91 18.08 13.80
C GLU A 68 15.98 18.67 12.85
N ALA A 69 17.28 18.64 13.22
CA ALA A 69 18.34 19.10 12.32
C ALA A 69 18.56 18.11 11.17
N LEU A 70 18.44 16.82 11.45
CA LEU A 70 18.47 15.78 10.42
C LEU A 70 17.22 15.84 9.53
N VAL A 71 16.04 16.13 10.09
CA VAL A 71 14.81 16.33 9.32
C VAL A 71 14.99 17.46 8.30
N GLU A 72 15.50 18.61 8.74
CA GLU A 72 15.80 19.74 7.86
C GLU A 72 16.77 19.34 6.74
N LYS A 73 17.84 18.63 7.10
CA LYS A 73 18.84 18.17 6.15
C LYS A 73 18.25 17.22 5.11
N ASP A 74 17.54 16.17 5.55
CA ASP A 74 16.99 15.16 4.66
C ASP A 74 15.90 15.77 3.75
N ALA A 75 15.07 16.69 4.25
CA ALA A 75 14.09 17.41 3.43
C ALA A 75 14.76 18.27 2.35
N GLN A 76 15.83 19.00 2.68
CA GLN A 76 16.61 19.77 1.70
C GLN A 76 17.32 18.87 0.68
N VAL A 77 17.80 17.71 1.11
CA VAL A 77 18.45 16.72 0.23
C VAL A 77 17.44 16.16 -0.76
N LEU A 78 16.24 15.76 -0.31
CA LEU A 78 15.16 15.32 -1.20
C LEU A 78 14.73 16.42 -2.18
N PHE A 79 14.59 17.66 -1.71
CA PHE A 79 14.21 18.79 -2.57
C PHE A 79 15.23 19.02 -3.69
N ARG A 80 16.53 18.98 -3.36
CA ARG A 80 17.60 19.10 -4.35
C ARG A 80 17.65 17.92 -5.32
N ALA A 81 17.32 16.73 -4.83
CA ALA A 81 17.31 15.48 -5.60
C ALA A 81 16.16 15.40 -6.60
N GLY A 82 15.00 16.03 -6.32
CA GLY A 82 13.83 16.00 -7.19
C GLY A 82 13.62 17.26 -8.02
N GLU A 83 13.67 18.46 -7.41
CA GLU A 83 13.15 19.68 -8.06
C GLU A 83 14.25 20.62 -8.63
N LEU A 84 15.52 20.45 -8.22
CA LEU A 84 16.62 21.34 -8.67
C LEU A 84 17.51 20.74 -9.77
N LYS A 85 17.10 19.62 -10.35
CA LYS A 85 17.82 18.92 -11.41
C LYS A 85 16.83 18.47 -12.48
N TRP A 86 17.34 18.21 -13.69
CA TRP A 86 16.54 17.57 -14.73
C TRP A 86 16.56 16.06 -14.50
N GLY A 87 15.41 15.48 -14.17
CA GLY A 87 15.28 14.12 -13.67
C GLY A 87 15.53 14.01 -12.15
N THR A 88 15.20 12.85 -11.58
CA THR A 88 15.36 12.57 -10.14
C THR A 88 16.72 11.95 -9.84
N ASP A 89 17.29 12.26 -8.68
CA ASP A 89 18.37 11.47 -8.07
C ASP A 89 17.73 10.29 -7.30
N GLU A 90 17.44 9.19 -8.01
CA GLU A 90 16.69 8.06 -7.45
C GLU A 90 17.44 7.36 -6.31
N GLU A 91 18.77 7.34 -6.35
CA GLU A 91 19.58 6.80 -5.25
C GLU A 91 19.34 7.54 -3.93
N THR A 92 19.21 8.87 -3.99
CA THR A 92 18.91 9.69 -2.82
C THR A 92 17.53 9.36 -2.25
N PHE A 93 16.51 9.27 -3.11
CA PHE A 93 15.16 8.88 -2.70
C PHE A 93 15.15 7.47 -2.08
N ILE A 94 15.77 6.49 -2.73
CA ILE A 94 15.86 5.10 -2.25
C ILE A 94 16.54 5.04 -0.88
N THR A 95 17.64 5.75 -0.70
CA THR A 95 18.39 5.75 0.55
C THR A 95 17.55 6.32 1.68
N ILE A 96 17.01 7.53 1.51
CA ILE A 96 16.27 8.21 2.58
C ILE A 96 14.96 7.46 2.88
N LEU A 97 14.15 7.16 1.87
CA LEU A 97 12.85 6.51 2.05
C LEU A 97 12.97 5.05 2.49
N GLY A 98 14.04 4.37 2.10
CA GLY A 98 14.29 2.97 2.44
C GLY A 98 14.83 2.76 3.86
N THR A 99 15.65 3.67 4.38
CA THR A 99 16.39 3.43 5.64
C THR A 99 15.95 4.28 6.82
N ARG A 100 15.40 5.48 6.64
CA ARG A 100 15.03 6.35 7.78
C ARG A 100 13.82 5.84 8.54
N SER A 101 13.74 6.15 9.83
CA SER A 101 12.60 5.74 10.67
C SER A 101 11.29 6.38 10.20
N VAL A 102 10.17 5.74 10.51
CA VAL A 102 8.84 6.19 10.06
C VAL A 102 8.49 7.55 10.68
N SER A 103 8.77 7.72 11.97
CA SER A 103 8.53 8.97 12.69
C SER A 103 9.38 10.13 12.17
N HIS A 104 10.63 9.86 11.77
CA HIS A 104 11.50 10.83 11.08
C HIS A 104 10.94 11.21 9.71
N LEU A 105 10.62 10.22 8.87
CA LEU A 105 10.15 10.46 7.51
C LEU A 105 8.85 11.25 7.44
N ARG A 106 7.92 11.03 8.39
CA ARG A 106 6.71 11.86 8.50
C ARG A 106 7.05 13.34 8.68
N ARG A 107 8.02 13.66 9.55
CA ARG A 107 8.48 15.05 9.73
C ARG A 107 9.23 15.59 8.52
N VAL A 108 9.99 14.73 7.84
CA VAL A 108 10.65 15.09 6.57
C VAL A 108 9.60 15.45 5.51
N PHE A 109 8.48 14.74 5.41
CA PHE A 109 7.42 15.06 4.45
C PHE A 109 6.75 16.41 4.74
N ASP A 110 6.44 16.69 6.02
CA ASP A 110 5.90 18.00 6.44
C ASP A 110 6.88 19.14 6.09
N LYS A 111 8.17 18.92 6.37
CA LYS A 111 9.21 19.90 6.09
C LYS A 111 9.44 20.06 4.59
N TYR A 112 9.40 18.97 3.82
CA TYR A 112 9.54 18.97 2.37
C TYR A 112 8.48 19.86 1.74
N MET A 113 7.20 19.67 2.08
CA MET A 113 6.09 20.52 1.62
C MET A 113 6.34 22.00 1.90
N THR A 114 6.90 22.33 3.06
CA THR A 114 7.22 23.72 3.43
C THR A 114 8.31 24.32 2.54
N ILE A 115 9.24 23.52 2.03
CA ILE A 115 10.38 23.95 1.20
C ILE A 115 10.00 23.99 -0.28
N SER A 116 9.37 22.92 -0.79
CA SER A 116 9.06 22.72 -2.21
C SER A 116 7.76 23.39 -2.64
N GLY A 117 6.78 23.51 -1.74
CA GLY A 117 5.41 23.87 -2.06
C GLY A 117 4.55 22.70 -2.60
N PHE A 118 5.12 21.50 -2.72
CA PHE A 118 4.46 20.30 -3.25
C PHE A 118 4.58 19.13 -2.28
N GLN A 119 3.59 18.23 -2.28
CA GLN A 119 3.72 16.97 -1.55
C GLN A 119 4.83 16.12 -2.17
N ILE A 120 5.50 15.31 -1.36
CA ILE A 120 6.57 14.44 -1.87
C ILE A 120 6.04 13.43 -2.91
N GLU A 121 4.78 13.00 -2.78
CA GLU A 121 4.11 12.16 -3.78
C GLU A 121 4.00 12.86 -5.14
N GLU A 122 3.66 14.15 -5.16
CA GLU A 122 3.53 14.92 -6.40
C GLU A 122 4.88 15.04 -7.12
N THR A 123 5.97 15.24 -6.36
CA THR A 123 7.32 15.21 -6.95
C THR A 123 7.65 13.83 -7.50
N ILE A 124 7.34 12.75 -6.78
CA ILE A 124 7.62 11.38 -7.24
C ILE A 124 6.86 11.07 -8.53
N ASP A 125 5.57 11.43 -8.60
CA ASP A 125 4.69 11.21 -9.76
C ASP A 125 5.19 11.98 -11.00
N ARG A 126 5.66 13.22 -10.82
CA ARG A 126 6.18 14.05 -11.92
C ARG A 126 7.56 13.61 -12.43
N GLU A 127 8.43 13.17 -11.53
CA GLU A 127 9.86 13.03 -11.81
C GLU A 127 10.35 11.57 -11.90
N THR A 128 9.48 10.60 -11.65
CA THR A 128 9.76 9.16 -11.84
C THR A 128 8.67 8.49 -12.69
N SER A 129 8.91 7.26 -13.14
CA SER A 129 7.89 6.52 -13.90
C SER A 129 7.95 5.01 -13.66
N GLY A 130 6.87 4.31 -14.03
CA GLY A 130 6.86 2.85 -14.09
C GLY A 130 6.81 2.19 -12.71
N ASP A 131 7.51 1.08 -12.52
CA ASP A 131 7.40 0.30 -11.27
C ASP A 131 8.18 0.93 -10.11
N LEU A 132 9.21 1.72 -10.41
CA LEU A 132 9.91 2.50 -9.39
C LEU A 132 8.99 3.55 -8.77
N GLU A 133 8.29 4.32 -9.60
CA GLU A 133 7.32 5.34 -9.17
C GLU A 133 6.25 4.72 -8.26
N LYS A 134 5.62 3.64 -8.71
CA LYS A 134 4.62 2.89 -7.92
C LYS A 134 5.18 2.42 -6.57
N LEU A 135 6.42 1.93 -6.53
CA LEU A 135 7.06 1.47 -5.31
C LEU A 135 7.38 2.62 -4.35
N LEU A 136 7.93 3.72 -4.86
CA LEU A 136 8.19 4.93 -4.07
C LEU A 136 6.90 5.49 -3.47
N LEU A 137 5.85 5.62 -4.28
CA LEU A 137 4.53 6.07 -3.84
C LEU A 137 3.94 5.12 -2.78
N ALA A 138 4.05 3.80 -2.97
CA ALA A 138 3.59 2.83 -1.98
C ALA A 138 4.33 2.96 -0.65
N VAL A 139 5.66 3.16 -0.68
CA VAL A 139 6.48 3.38 0.51
C VAL A 139 6.05 4.65 1.25
N VAL A 140 5.92 5.78 0.54
CA VAL A 140 5.48 7.05 1.13
C VAL A 140 4.09 6.93 1.75
N LYS A 141 3.13 6.34 1.01
CA LYS A 141 1.76 6.12 1.50
C LYS A 141 1.72 5.21 2.73
N CYS A 142 2.51 4.14 2.76
CA CYS A 142 2.61 3.25 3.93
C CYS A 142 3.26 3.95 5.13
N ILE A 143 4.29 4.79 4.92
CA ILE A 143 4.88 5.61 5.98
C ILE A 143 3.83 6.54 6.58
N ARG A 144 2.97 7.16 5.75
CA ARG A 144 1.86 8.00 6.23
C ARG A 144 0.83 7.18 6.98
N SER A 145 0.25 6.18 6.34
CA SER A 145 -0.75 5.29 6.93
C SER A 145 -0.92 4.03 6.08
N VAL A 146 -0.49 2.89 6.64
CA VAL A 146 -0.74 1.57 6.03
C VAL A 146 -2.25 1.30 5.82
N PRO A 147 -3.15 1.62 6.78
CA PRO A 147 -4.59 1.49 6.54
C PRO A 147 -5.11 2.33 5.37
N ALA A 148 -4.63 3.58 5.21
CA ALA A 148 -5.05 4.43 4.11
C ALA A 148 -4.55 3.92 2.76
N TYR A 149 -3.31 3.41 2.70
CA TYR A 149 -2.76 2.76 1.51
C TYR A 149 -3.61 1.55 1.06
N PHE A 150 -4.01 0.70 2.01
CA PHE A 150 -4.87 -0.45 1.67
C PHE A 150 -6.30 -0.04 1.35
N ALA A 151 -6.83 1.02 1.95
CA ALA A 151 -8.14 1.56 1.58
C ALA A 151 -8.14 2.02 0.12
N GLU A 152 -7.10 2.76 -0.29
CA GLU A 152 -6.90 3.18 -1.67
C GLU A 152 -6.72 1.98 -2.62
N THR A 153 -5.90 1.00 -2.22
CA THR A 153 -5.67 -0.23 -2.98
C THR A 153 -6.98 -1.00 -3.24
N LEU A 154 -7.83 -1.13 -2.21
CA LEU A 154 -9.16 -1.74 -2.32
C LEU A 154 -10.06 -0.94 -3.25
N TYR A 155 -10.05 0.39 -3.13
CA TYR A 155 -10.88 1.26 -3.97
C TYR A 155 -10.52 1.07 -5.44
N TYR A 156 -9.24 1.18 -5.80
CA TYR A 156 -8.80 0.99 -7.19
C TYR A 156 -8.95 -0.44 -7.69
N SER A 157 -8.91 -1.45 -6.82
CA SER A 157 -9.22 -2.84 -7.22
C SER A 157 -10.67 -3.01 -7.69
N MET A 158 -11.57 -2.14 -7.23
CA MET A 158 -13.00 -2.18 -7.54
C MET A 158 -13.45 -1.01 -8.43
N LYS A 159 -12.59 -0.02 -8.69
CA LYS A 159 -12.93 1.15 -9.50
C LYS A 159 -12.91 0.78 -10.99
N GLY A 160 -13.94 1.20 -11.74
CA GLY A 160 -13.98 1.08 -13.21
C GLY A 160 -14.76 -0.13 -13.71
N ALA A 161 -14.50 -0.51 -14.97
CA ALA A 161 -15.17 -1.63 -15.61
C ALA A 161 -14.49 -2.95 -15.22
N GLY A 162 -15.05 -3.65 -14.25
CA GLY A 162 -14.53 -4.93 -13.75
C GLY A 162 -14.06 -4.84 -12.30
N THR A 163 -13.35 -5.88 -11.84
CA THR A 163 -12.76 -5.94 -10.50
C THR A 163 -11.45 -6.71 -10.60
N ASP A 164 -10.39 -6.17 -10.01
CA ASP A 164 -9.16 -6.90 -9.73
C ASP A 164 -9.42 -7.78 -8.49
N ASP A 165 -10.09 -8.90 -8.74
CA ASP A 165 -10.52 -9.83 -7.70
C ASP A 165 -9.31 -10.39 -6.92
N ASP A 166 -8.15 -10.57 -7.56
CA ASP A 166 -6.93 -11.06 -6.90
C ASP A 166 -6.43 -10.07 -5.84
N THR A 167 -6.40 -8.77 -6.16
CA THR A 167 -6.02 -7.73 -5.19
C THR A 167 -7.08 -7.57 -4.11
N LEU A 168 -8.36 -7.55 -4.48
CA LEU A 168 -9.46 -7.45 -3.52
C LEU A 168 -9.42 -8.59 -2.50
N ILE A 169 -9.33 -9.83 -2.97
CA ILE A 169 -9.30 -11.03 -2.10
C ILE A 169 -8.03 -11.02 -1.24
N ARG A 170 -6.85 -10.79 -1.85
CA ARG A 170 -5.57 -10.79 -1.12
C ARG A 170 -5.56 -9.78 0.01
N VAL A 171 -5.98 -8.54 -0.24
CA VAL A 171 -5.98 -7.49 0.79
C VAL A 171 -7.02 -7.79 1.87
N MET A 172 -8.26 -8.14 1.48
CA MET A 172 -9.33 -8.45 2.43
C MET A 172 -8.98 -9.61 3.36
N VAL A 173 -8.38 -10.68 2.82
CA VAL A 173 -7.99 -11.86 3.61
C VAL A 173 -6.74 -11.58 4.45
N SER A 174 -5.70 -10.97 3.87
CA SER A 174 -4.42 -10.77 4.60
C SER A 174 -4.48 -9.69 5.68
N ARG A 175 -5.47 -8.80 5.67
CA ARG A 175 -5.63 -7.71 6.64
C ARG A 175 -6.76 -7.91 7.64
N SER A 176 -7.59 -8.94 7.48
CA SER A 176 -8.80 -9.18 8.27
C SER A 176 -8.57 -9.17 9.79
N GLU A 177 -7.52 -9.85 10.25
CA GLU A 177 -7.17 -9.96 11.68
C GLU A 177 -6.12 -8.93 12.14
N ILE A 178 -5.68 -8.03 11.24
CA ILE A 178 -4.59 -7.09 11.52
C ILE A 178 -5.15 -5.68 11.72
N ASP A 179 -5.75 -5.09 10.69
CA ASP A 179 -6.17 -3.69 10.68
C ASP A 179 -7.35 -3.41 9.72
N LEU A 180 -8.12 -4.44 9.34
CA LEU A 180 -9.25 -4.25 8.41
C LEU A 180 -10.28 -3.24 8.92
N LEU A 181 -10.46 -3.11 10.24
CA LEU A 181 -11.33 -2.08 10.81
C LEU A 181 -10.80 -0.65 10.57
N ASP A 182 -9.48 -0.44 10.71
CA ASP A 182 -8.86 0.85 10.42
C ASP A 182 -8.89 1.15 8.91
N ILE A 183 -8.68 0.12 8.07
CA ILE A 183 -8.82 0.22 6.61
C ILE A 183 -10.24 0.66 6.25
N ARG A 184 -11.28 0.05 6.85
CA ARG A 184 -12.69 0.43 6.62
C ARG A 184 -12.95 1.88 7.01
N HIS A 185 -12.40 2.33 8.13
CA HIS A 185 -12.51 3.71 8.57
C HIS A 185 -11.85 4.69 7.58
N GLU A 186 -10.60 4.45 7.18
CA GLU A 186 -9.92 5.29 6.17
C GLU A 186 -10.64 5.23 4.81
N PHE A 187 -11.17 4.08 4.42
CA PHE A 187 -11.97 3.93 3.21
C PHE A 187 -13.21 4.83 3.25
N ARG A 188 -13.97 4.80 4.35
CA ARG A 188 -15.18 5.59 4.51
C ARG A 188 -14.90 7.09 4.55
N LYS A 189 -13.75 7.47 5.13
CA LYS A 189 -13.29 8.85 5.19
C LYS A 189 -12.89 9.40 3.82
N ASN A 190 -12.23 8.58 3.00
CA ASN A 190 -11.64 9.03 1.74
C ASN A 190 -12.55 8.80 0.52
N PHE A 191 -13.59 7.96 0.63
CA PHE A 191 -14.48 7.61 -0.49
C PHE A 191 -15.97 7.77 -0.14
N ALA A 192 -16.77 8.13 -1.14
CA ALA A 192 -18.20 8.41 -0.98
C ALA A 192 -19.04 7.21 -0.47
N LYS A 193 -18.56 5.98 -0.68
CA LYS A 193 -19.21 4.73 -0.27
C LYS A 193 -18.36 4.03 0.78
N SER A 194 -18.99 3.28 1.68
CA SER A 194 -18.26 2.37 2.56
C SER A 194 -17.63 1.22 1.74
N LEU A 195 -16.62 0.57 2.31
CA LEU A 195 -16.03 -0.65 1.72
C LEU A 195 -17.10 -1.73 1.53
N HIS A 196 -17.98 -1.93 2.51
CA HIS A 196 -19.09 -2.87 2.45
C HIS A 196 -20.02 -2.57 1.27
N GLN A 197 -20.45 -1.32 1.12
CA GLN A 197 -21.32 -0.88 0.03
C GLN A 197 -20.65 -1.06 -1.33
N MET A 198 -19.35 -0.81 -1.43
CA MET A 198 -18.62 -1.00 -2.68
C MET A 198 -18.56 -2.47 -3.06
N ILE A 199 -18.22 -3.38 -2.13
CA ILE A 199 -18.23 -4.84 -2.37
C ILE A 199 -19.65 -5.32 -2.72
N GLN A 200 -20.68 -4.79 -2.05
CA GLN A 200 -22.07 -5.19 -2.27
C GLN A 200 -22.60 -4.74 -3.65
N TRP A 201 -22.23 -3.55 -4.13
CA TRP A 201 -22.68 -3.01 -5.42
C TRP A 201 -22.34 -3.95 -6.59
N PHE A 202 -21.13 -4.51 -6.60
CA PHE A 202 -20.72 -5.46 -7.65
C PHE A 202 -21.47 -6.79 -7.59
N ARG A 203 -21.92 -7.21 -6.39
CA ARG A 203 -22.69 -8.44 -6.21
C ARG A 203 -24.03 -8.43 -6.97
N LYS A 204 -24.62 -7.26 -7.21
CA LYS A 204 -25.93 -7.12 -7.88
C LYS A 204 -25.87 -7.25 -9.41
N GLY A 205 -24.68 -7.35 -10.00
CA GLY A 205 -24.50 -7.56 -11.43
C GLY A 205 -24.81 -6.32 -12.27
N ALA A 206 -23.97 -6.07 -13.27
CA ALA A 206 -24.25 -5.20 -14.40
C ALA A 206 -25.36 -5.81 -15.29
N GLY A 207 -26.58 -5.92 -14.74
CA GLY A 207 -27.79 -6.20 -15.51
C GLY A 207 -28.34 -4.90 -16.09
N SER A 208 -27.89 -4.54 -17.29
CA SER A 208 -28.53 -3.64 -18.27
C SER A 208 -29.33 -2.45 -17.73
N ARG A 209 -28.69 -1.26 -17.69
CA ARG A 209 -29.21 0.12 -17.87
C ARG A 209 -28.21 1.07 -17.21
N GLY A 210 -27.61 2.07 -17.85
CA GLY A 210 -27.69 2.57 -19.20
C GLY A 210 -26.51 3.50 -19.42
N VAL A 211 -26.42 4.00 -20.65
CA VAL A 211 -25.68 5.18 -21.10
C VAL A 211 -25.27 6.08 -19.94
N ALA A 212 -23.96 6.37 -19.84
CA ALA A 212 -23.48 7.54 -19.13
C ALA A 212 -24.20 8.77 -19.71
N LEU A 213 -25.31 9.15 -19.11
CA LEU A 213 -25.90 10.46 -19.32
C LEU A 213 -24.98 11.41 -18.59
N GLY A 214 -24.17 12.11 -19.38
CA GLY A 214 -23.55 13.35 -18.96
C GLY A 214 -24.65 14.27 -18.42
N VAL A 215 -24.65 14.43 -17.10
CA VAL A 215 -24.90 15.73 -16.51
C VAL A 215 -23.53 16.17 -16.03
N GLY A 216 -22.98 17.14 -16.75
CA GLY A 216 -21.81 17.87 -16.31
C GLY A 216 -22.14 18.53 -14.98
N GLU A 217 -21.47 18.09 -13.94
CA GLU A 217 -20.80 18.96 -13.01
C GLU A 217 -19.36 18.49 -13.00
N GLU A 218 -18.45 19.43 -13.16
CA GLU A 218 -17.01 19.23 -13.08
C GLU A 218 -16.69 18.36 -11.86
N ILE A 219 -16.38 17.08 -12.09
CA ILE A 219 -15.58 16.33 -11.13
C ILE A 219 -14.21 16.94 -11.29
N TYR A 220 -13.93 17.96 -10.48
CA TYR A 220 -12.57 18.34 -10.16
C TYR A 220 -11.82 17.03 -9.93
N ASP A 221 -10.71 16.87 -10.65
CA ASP A 221 -9.63 16.00 -10.21
C ASP A 221 -9.50 16.24 -8.71
N CYS A 222 -9.97 15.31 -7.90
CA CYS A 222 -9.59 15.29 -6.50
C CYS A 222 -8.17 14.77 -6.54
N ASP A 223 -7.24 15.68 -6.84
CA ASP A 223 -5.94 15.70 -6.19
C ASP A 223 -6.18 15.20 -4.76
N VAL A 224 -5.49 14.12 -4.41
CA VAL A 224 -5.49 13.59 -3.06
C VAL A 224 -4.83 14.66 -2.19
N GLU A 225 -5.60 15.66 -1.75
CA GLU A 225 -5.10 16.70 -0.85
C GLU A 225 -4.59 16.04 0.44
N PRO A 226 -3.47 16.54 0.97
CA PRO A 226 -2.70 15.86 2.00
C PRO A 226 -3.47 15.76 3.31
N LEU A 227 -3.43 14.56 3.88
CA LEU A 227 -3.89 14.25 5.24
C LEU A 227 -3.31 15.27 6.24
N ALA A 228 -4.18 16.08 6.84
CA ALA A 228 -3.83 16.95 7.97
C ALA A 228 -3.21 16.17 9.14
N PRO A 229 -2.30 16.77 9.94
CA PRO A 229 -1.50 16.05 10.93
C PRO A 229 -2.37 15.46 12.06
N LEU A 230 -2.27 14.14 12.21
CA LEU A 230 -2.89 13.37 13.29
C LEU A 230 -2.32 13.78 14.66
N LYS A 231 -3.14 14.41 15.50
CA LYS A 231 -2.83 14.61 16.93
C LYS A 231 -2.89 13.27 17.65
N SER A 232 -1.77 12.88 18.25
CA SER A 232 -1.58 11.64 19.00
C SER A 232 -2.61 11.44 20.12
N ARG A 233 -3.31 10.31 20.12
CA ARG A 233 -3.93 9.73 21.33
C ARG A 233 -3.23 8.42 21.66
N LYS A 234 -2.54 8.41 22.80
CA LYS A 234 -2.02 7.19 23.44
C LYS A 234 -3.19 6.31 23.88
N LYS A 235 -3.21 5.03 23.51
CA LYS A 235 -3.63 3.94 24.41
C LYS A 235 -2.84 2.66 24.14
N SER A 236 -2.22 2.19 25.21
CA SER A 236 -1.76 0.82 25.45
C SER A 236 -2.93 -0.16 25.35
N HIS A 237 -2.71 -1.39 24.87
CA HIS A 237 -2.85 -2.63 25.64
C HIS A 237 -2.33 -3.82 24.81
N SER A 238 -1.55 -4.67 25.48
CA SER A 238 -0.96 -5.92 24.96
C SER A 238 -2.02 -7.00 24.72
N GLY A 239 -1.78 -7.83 23.70
CA GLY A 239 -2.48 -9.09 23.50
C GLY A 239 -1.88 -9.86 22.33
N VAL A 240 -0.99 -10.80 22.62
CA VAL A 240 -0.44 -11.75 21.62
C VAL A 240 -1.45 -12.88 21.47
N ILE A 241 -2.00 -13.08 20.27
CA ILE A 241 -2.70 -14.30 19.89
C ILE A 241 -2.03 -14.82 18.62
N VAL A 242 -1.43 -16.01 18.73
CA VAL A 242 -0.87 -16.77 17.61
C VAL A 242 -2.01 -17.53 16.96
N SER A 243 -2.36 -17.21 15.72
CA SER A 243 -3.26 -18.02 14.88
C SER A 243 -2.43 -18.84 13.88
N LYS A 244 -2.38 -20.17 14.11
CA LYS A 244 -2.07 -21.16 13.07
C LYS A 244 -3.35 -21.42 12.27
N SER A 245 -3.23 -21.51 10.96
CA SER A 245 -4.29 -22.06 10.09
C SER A 245 -3.72 -23.19 9.23
N PRO A 246 -4.26 -24.42 9.33
CA PRO A 246 -4.06 -25.47 8.36
C PRO A 246 -5.34 -25.67 7.55
N LEU A 247 -5.31 -25.59 6.22
CA LEU A 247 -6.33 -26.25 5.40
C LEU A 247 -5.72 -26.79 4.11
N SER A 248 -5.31 -28.05 4.19
CA SER A 248 -5.18 -28.96 3.06
C SER A 248 -6.55 -29.56 2.71
N GLY A 249 -6.85 -29.64 1.42
CA GLY A 249 -7.80 -30.60 0.86
C GLY A 249 -9.18 -30.06 0.54
N CYS A 250 -9.47 -29.92 -0.76
CA CYS A 250 -10.76 -30.21 -1.38
C CYS A 250 -10.55 -30.29 -2.90
N GLU A 251 -10.46 -31.51 -3.42
CA GLU A 251 -10.56 -31.79 -4.86
C GLU A 251 -12.04 -31.71 -5.30
N GLY A 252 -12.25 -31.02 -6.43
CA GLY A 252 -13.21 -31.35 -7.49
C GLY A 252 -14.71 -31.24 -7.21
N VAL A 253 -15.33 -30.11 -7.59
CA VAL A 253 -16.70 -30.08 -8.19
C VAL A 253 -16.78 -28.92 -9.20
N GLY A 254 -17.37 -29.20 -10.37
CA GLY A 254 -17.31 -28.39 -11.58
C GLY A 254 -17.95 -27.00 -11.58
N SER A 255 -17.56 -26.27 -12.62
CA SER A 255 -18.00 -24.95 -13.08
C SER A 255 -19.45 -24.57 -12.71
N LYS A 256 -19.62 -23.94 -11.56
CA LYS A 256 -20.73 -23.06 -11.19
C LYS A 256 -20.13 -21.71 -10.86
N ASP A 257 -20.79 -20.61 -11.22
CA ASP A 257 -20.35 -19.23 -10.97
C ASP A 257 -19.77 -19.05 -9.56
N THR A 258 -18.45 -19.17 -9.45
CA THR A 258 -17.68 -19.01 -8.20
C THR A 258 -17.68 -17.56 -7.74
N SER A 259 -18.05 -16.64 -8.64
CA SER A 259 -18.07 -15.19 -8.44
C SER A 259 -19.09 -14.70 -7.41
N GLY A 260 -20.15 -15.48 -7.18
CA GLY A 260 -21.15 -15.19 -6.16
C GLY A 260 -20.75 -15.63 -4.75
N ASP A 261 -19.80 -16.57 -4.62
CA ASP A 261 -19.52 -17.26 -3.37
C ASP A 261 -18.39 -16.59 -2.57
N TYR A 262 -17.26 -16.26 -3.21
CA TYR A 262 -16.19 -15.53 -2.52
C TYR A 262 -16.63 -14.13 -2.11
N ARG A 263 -17.49 -13.45 -2.89
CA ARG A 263 -17.99 -12.10 -2.51
C ARG A 263 -18.86 -12.12 -1.25
N LYS A 264 -19.56 -13.22 -0.97
CA LYS A 264 -20.25 -13.40 0.33
C LYS A 264 -19.23 -13.53 1.45
N ALA A 265 -18.17 -14.31 1.25
CA ALA A 265 -17.08 -14.42 2.22
C ALA A 265 -16.41 -13.05 2.46
N LEU A 266 -16.19 -12.25 1.42
CA LEU A 266 -15.64 -10.89 1.56
C LEU A 266 -16.57 -9.96 2.34
N LEU A 267 -17.89 -10.03 2.13
CA LEU A 267 -18.84 -9.27 2.94
C LEU A 267 -18.86 -9.72 4.40
N LEU A 268 -18.70 -11.02 4.67
CA LEU A 268 -18.57 -11.53 6.03
C LEU A 268 -17.28 -11.04 6.70
N LEU A 269 -16.16 -11.04 5.97
CA LEU A 269 -14.87 -10.50 6.45
C LEU A 269 -14.95 -8.98 6.67
N CYS A 270 -15.60 -8.26 5.76
CA CYS A 270 -15.79 -6.81 5.88
C CYS A 270 -16.71 -6.43 7.05
N GLY A 271 -17.63 -7.30 7.46
CA GLY A 271 -18.70 -6.96 8.39
C GLY A 271 -19.81 -6.10 7.74
N GLY A 272 -20.64 -5.46 8.56
CA GLY A 272 -21.75 -4.58 8.11
C GLY A 272 -21.29 -3.18 7.70
N ASP A 273 -22.23 -2.26 7.49
CA ASP A 273 -21.91 -0.82 7.52
C ASP A 273 -21.70 -0.41 8.99
N ASP A 274 -20.64 0.37 9.26
CA ASP A 274 -20.42 0.97 10.58
C ASP A 274 -21.34 2.20 10.69
N ASP A 275 -22.62 1.99 11.04
CA ASP A 275 -23.54 3.05 11.50
C ASP A 275 -23.38 3.29 13.01
#